data_AF-U5CZ14-F1
#
_entry.id   AF-U5CZ14-F1
#
_cell.length_a   1.000
_cell.length_b   1.000
_cell.length_c   1.000
_cell.angle_alpha   90.00
_cell.angle_beta   90.00
_cell.angle_gamma   90.00
#
_symmetry.space_group_name_H-M   'P 1'
#
loop_
_entity.id
_entity.type
_entity.pdbx_description
1 polymer ?
#
loop_
_entity_poly.entity_id
_entity_poly.type
_entity_poly.pdbx_seq_one_letter_code
_entity_poly.pdbx_strand_id
1 'polypeptide(L)'
;MILKLEVGVGLKNLNGKWGLDSSKEFYWEPDVEGGYRVYKVKSVIIEHQSPYQKIDIVELETWGKSLFLDGSLQSTESDEFIYHELLVHPAMRVHPSPKRVLICGVGEGKSVREVLKYPTVKEVIGVDIDKEVVALCQKHLGKTPIDDKRVRLVYQDVAEFIKNYRGEPFDVAIVDVTDDLDGPARSVHQLDFYKRLYEILGEKATVVVQGTSAFSKVKNVGFCHIYEILKEVFPFVIPYADYIPSFSDLWTFFVALKGIKDLTPRHEIPRDLKYYDEYTNERIFTLAKPLREKLGV
;
A
#
# COMPACT_ATOMS: atom_id res chain seq x y z
N MET A 1 -31.02 4.99 3.23
CA MET A 1 -31.34 3.96 2.23
C MET A 1 -30.22 2.93 2.31
N ILE A 2 -30.47 1.77 2.89
CA ILE A 2 -29.45 0.74 3.14
C ILE A 2 -29.08 0.15 1.77
N LEU A 3 -27.91 0.53 1.24
CA LEU A 3 -27.35 -0.06 0.04
C LEU A 3 -27.11 -1.54 0.33
N LYS A 4 -27.91 -2.41 -0.29
CA LYS A 4 -27.61 -3.84 -0.38
C LYS A 4 -26.26 -3.98 -1.07
N LEU A 5 -25.29 -4.54 -0.34
CA LEU A 5 -24.00 -4.97 -0.87
C LEU A 5 -24.25 -6.03 -1.94
N GLU A 6 -24.25 -5.63 -3.21
CA GLU A 6 -23.95 -6.56 -4.30
C GLU A 6 -22.45 -6.83 -4.24
N VAL A 7 -22.09 -7.93 -3.59
CA VAL A 7 -20.75 -8.49 -3.56
C VAL A 7 -20.47 -9.02 -4.97
N GLY A 8 -19.88 -8.18 -5.80
CA GLY A 8 -19.59 -8.50 -7.19
C GLY A 8 -18.43 -7.66 -7.67
N VAL A 9 -17.22 -8.15 -7.41
CA VAL A 9 -16.04 -8.33 -8.26
C VAL A 9 -14.87 -8.57 -7.29
N GLY A 10 -14.94 -9.68 -6.53
CA GLY A 10 -13.74 -10.29 -5.98
C GLY A 10 -13.14 -11.18 -7.07
N LEU A 11 -11.82 -11.36 -7.05
CA LEU A 11 -11.03 -12.21 -7.98
C LEU A 11 -11.50 -13.69 -8.06
N LYS A 12 -12.56 -14.06 -7.32
CA LYS A 12 -13.18 -15.39 -7.25
C LYS A 12 -13.88 -15.87 -8.54
N ASN A 13 -14.02 -15.05 -9.58
CA ASN A 13 -14.61 -15.50 -10.86
C ASN A 13 -13.62 -16.22 -11.81
N LEU A 14 -12.36 -16.42 -11.39
CA LEU A 14 -11.39 -17.15 -12.20
C LEU A 14 -11.18 -18.56 -11.64
N ASN A 15 -11.89 -19.53 -12.23
CA ASN A 15 -11.71 -20.97 -12.03
C ASN A 15 -10.25 -21.40 -12.31
N GLY A 16 -9.31 -21.17 -11.39
CA GLY A 16 -7.95 -21.73 -11.38
C GLY A 16 -7.04 -21.34 -12.56
N LYS A 17 -7.12 -20.10 -13.08
CA LYS A 17 -6.34 -19.66 -14.27
C LYS A 17 -5.25 -18.61 -13.99
N TRP A 18 -4.95 -18.33 -12.74
CA TRP A 18 -3.87 -17.41 -12.36
C TRP A 18 -2.73 -18.16 -11.67
N GLY A 19 -1.56 -17.54 -11.61
CA GLY A 19 -0.35 -18.14 -11.06
C GLY A 19 0.58 -18.71 -12.13
N LEU A 20 1.52 -19.54 -11.69
CA LEU A 20 2.43 -20.27 -12.58
C LEU A 20 1.66 -21.24 -13.48
N ASP A 21 1.98 -21.22 -14.77
CA ASP A 21 1.48 -22.23 -15.70
C ASP A 21 2.14 -23.60 -15.49
N SER A 22 1.67 -24.63 -16.19
CA SER A 22 2.22 -25.98 -16.06
C SER A 22 3.69 -26.10 -16.47
N SER A 23 4.17 -25.21 -17.34
CA SER A 23 5.58 -25.16 -17.74
C SER A 23 6.46 -24.44 -16.71
N LYS A 24 5.86 -23.64 -15.83
CA LYS A 24 6.51 -22.67 -14.93
C LYS A 24 7.36 -21.62 -15.65
N GLU A 25 7.17 -21.47 -16.96
CA GLU A 25 7.83 -20.44 -17.74
C GLU A 25 7.04 -19.13 -17.76
N PHE A 26 5.76 -19.17 -17.38
CA PHE A 26 4.89 -18.01 -17.39
C PHE A 26 4.09 -17.89 -16.09
N TYR A 27 3.94 -16.66 -15.60
CA TYR A 27 3.03 -16.33 -14.51
C TYR A 27 1.85 -15.52 -15.06
N TRP A 28 0.64 -15.95 -14.76
CA TRP A 28 -0.61 -15.33 -15.23
C TRP A 28 -1.24 -14.55 -14.09
N GLU A 29 -1.19 -13.22 -14.17
CA GLU A 29 -1.87 -12.31 -13.24
C GLU A 29 -3.21 -11.85 -13.86
N PRO A 30 -4.33 -11.91 -13.12
CA PRO A 30 -5.56 -11.22 -13.48
C PRO A 30 -5.39 -9.70 -13.37
N ASP A 31 -5.82 -8.95 -14.40
CA ASP A 31 -5.65 -7.49 -14.44
C ASP A 31 -7.01 -6.77 -14.42
N VAL A 32 -7.58 -6.55 -15.60
CA VAL A 32 -8.93 -5.98 -15.76
C VAL A 32 -9.94 -7.09 -16.03
N GLU A 33 -11.23 -6.78 -15.96
CA GLU A 33 -12.30 -7.73 -16.29
C GLU A 33 -12.08 -8.35 -17.68
N GLY A 34 -11.78 -9.65 -17.70
CA GLY A 34 -11.48 -10.41 -18.93
C GLY A 34 -10.04 -10.31 -19.45
N GLY A 35 -9.15 -9.59 -18.76
CA GLY A 35 -7.74 -9.41 -19.13
C GLY A 35 -6.76 -10.10 -18.19
N TYR A 36 -5.58 -10.44 -18.72
CA TYR A 36 -4.45 -10.99 -17.95
C TYR A 36 -3.16 -10.26 -18.32
N ARG A 37 -2.29 -10.08 -17.34
CA ARG A 37 -0.87 -9.82 -17.55
C ARG A 37 -0.12 -11.13 -17.46
N VAL A 38 0.80 -11.34 -18.40
CA VAL A 38 1.59 -12.57 -18.46
C VAL A 38 3.05 -12.19 -18.37
N TYR A 39 3.73 -12.76 -17.38
CA TYR A 39 5.14 -12.50 -17.10
C TYR A 39 5.98 -13.71 -17.47
N LYS A 40 7.10 -13.50 -18.17
CA LYS A 40 8.08 -14.56 -18.42
C LYS A 40 8.88 -14.81 -17.13
N VAL A 41 8.82 -16.04 -16.65
CA VAL A 41 9.48 -16.49 -15.42
C VAL A 41 10.84 -17.08 -15.78
N LYS A 42 11.89 -16.52 -15.18
CA LYS A 42 13.25 -17.04 -15.27
C LYS A 42 13.49 -18.17 -14.29
N SER A 43 13.01 -18.01 -13.05
CA SER A 43 13.06 -19.07 -12.04
C SER A 43 11.96 -18.92 -10.99
N VAL A 44 11.51 -20.05 -10.44
CA VAL A 44 10.60 -20.06 -9.28
C VAL A 44 11.44 -20.16 -8.02
N ILE A 45 11.32 -19.18 -7.11
CA ILE A 45 12.09 -19.14 -5.86
C ILE A 45 11.33 -19.88 -4.76
N ILE A 46 10.03 -19.59 -4.59
CA ILE A 46 9.14 -20.33 -3.69
C ILE A 46 7.69 -20.20 -4.11
N GLU A 47 6.91 -21.26 -3.89
CA GLU A 47 5.45 -21.25 -3.87
C GLU A 47 5.03 -21.73 -2.48
N HIS A 48 4.26 -20.92 -1.74
CA HIS A 48 3.92 -21.22 -0.35
C HIS A 48 2.49 -20.80 -0.05
N GLN A 49 1.76 -21.62 0.71
CA GLN A 49 0.40 -21.28 1.16
C GLN A 49 0.47 -20.97 2.66
N SER A 50 0.23 -19.72 3.04
CA SER A 50 0.05 -19.34 4.43
C SER A 50 -1.40 -19.58 4.87
N PRO A 51 -1.73 -19.42 6.17
CA PRO A 51 -3.11 -19.42 6.64
C PRO A 51 -4.00 -18.32 6.03
N TYR A 52 -3.40 -17.32 5.37
CA TYR A 52 -4.11 -16.13 4.87
C TYR A 52 -4.18 -16.07 3.35
N GLN A 53 -3.11 -16.43 2.65
CA GLN A 53 -2.98 -16.22 1.20
C GLN A 53 -1.89 -17.11 0.59
N LYS A 54 -1.95 -17.29 -0.74
CA LYS A 54 -0.87 -17.88 -1.52
C LYS A 54 0.25 -16.85 -1.69
N ILE A 55 1.48 -17.27 -1.49
CA ILE A 55 2.71 -16.48 -1.57
C ILE A 55 3.62 -17.12 -2.61
N ASP A 56 3.75 -16.48 -3.75
CA ASP A 56 4.69 -16.89 -4.79
C ASP A 56 5.81 -15.86 -4.89
N ILE A 57 7.06 -16.30 -4.81
CA ILE A 57 8.23 -15.48 -5.14
C ILE A 57 8.90 -16.10 -6.35
N VAL A 58 9.06 -15.31 -7.40
CA VAL A 58 9.65 -15.72 -8.66
C VAL A 58 10.69 -14.70 -9.09
N GLU A 59 11.62 -15.11 -9.95
CA GLU A 59 12.47 -14.19 -10.71
C GLU A 59 11.87 -14.05 -12.11
N LEU A 60 11.40 -12.86 -12.46
CA LEU A 60 10.91 -12.52 -13.79
C LEU A 60 12.06 -12.07 -14.68
N GLU A 61 11.98 -12.33 -15.99
CA GLU A 61 13.03 -11.91 -16.94
C GLU A 61 13.18 -10.38 -17.00
N THR A 62 12.07 -9.64 -16.95
CA THR A 62 12.07 -8.17 -17.09
C THR A 62 12.26 -7.45 -15.77
N TRP A 63 11.64 -7.93 -14.69
CA TRP A 63 11.46 -7.17 -13.45
C TRP A 63 12.29 -7.68 -12.26
N GLY A 64 13.10 -8.72 -12.46
CA GLY A 64 13.91 -9.33 -11.41
C GLY A 64 13.05 -10.12 -10.42
N LYS A 65 13.46 -10.15 -9.15
CA LYS A 65 12.66 -10.85 -8.13
C LYS A 65 11.33 -10.16 -7.89
N SER A 66 10.25 -10.92 -7.83
CA SER A 66 8.88 -10.41 -7.73
C SER A 66 8.06 -11.21 -6.73
N LEU A 67 7.26 -10.48 -5.94
CA LEU A 67 6.29 -11.04 -5.00
C LEU A 67 4.91 -11.06 -5.62
N PHE A 68 4.27 -12.21 -5.60
CA PHE A 68 2.85 -12.34 -5.91
C PHE A 68 2.11 -12.87 -4.67
N LEU A 69 0.97 -12.25 -4.37
CA LEU A 69 0.04 -12.68 -3.33
C LEU A 69 -1.31 -12.99 -3.98
N ASP A 70 -1.83 -14.19 -3.77
CA ASP A 70 -3.07 -14.70 -4.39
C ASP A 70 -3.18 -14.43 -5.90
N GLY A 71 -2.04 -14.52 -6.60
CA GLY A 71 -1.99 -14.32 -8.05
C GLY A 71 -1.72 -12.90 -8.51
N SER A 72 -1.81 -11.91 -7.62
CA SER A 72 -1.58 -10.49 -7.94
C SER A 72 -0.15 -10.06 -7.61
N LEU A 73 0.48 -9.34 -8.53
CA LEU A 73 1.80 -8.78 -8.38
C LEU A 73 1.78 -7.68 -7.31
N GLN A 74 2.65 -7.79 -6.30
CA GLN A 74 2.72 -6.83 -5.21
C GLN A 74 3.93 -5.91 -5.30
N SER A 75 5.05 -6.40 -5.85
CA SER A 75 6.31 -5.68 -5.87
C SER A 75 7.33 -6.38 -6.77
N THR A 76 8.24 -5.60 -7.35
CA THR A 76 9.39 -6.12 -8.10
C THR A 76 10.68 -5.44 -7.68
N GLU A 77 11.78 -6.17 -7.73
CA GLU A 77 13.13 -5.69 -7.45
C GLU A 77 13.50 -4.46 -8.28
N SER A 78 13.02 -4.42 -9.53
CA SER A 78 13.38 -3.38 -10.50
C SER A 78 12.72 -2.02 -10.27
N ASP A 79 11.55 -1.96 -9.61
CA ASP A 79 10.74 -0.73 -9.56
C ASP A 79 10.00 -0.47 -8.23
N GLU A 80 10.11 -1.35 -7.23
CA GLU A 80 9.46 -1.17 -5.92
C GLU A 80 9.80 0.18 -5.25
N PHE A 81 10.99 0.72 -5.53
CA PHE A 81 11.39 2.01 -5.00
C PHE A 81 10.45 3.14 -5.47
N ILE A 82 9.87 3.04 -6.67
CA ILE A 82 8.91 4.03 -7.18
C ILE A 82 7.67 4.03 -6.27
N TYR A 83 7.08 2.86 -6.05
CA TYR A 83 5.89 2.70 -5.22
C TYR A 83 6.16 3.17 -3.78
N HIS A 84 7.22 2.68 -3.13
CA HIS A 84 7.46 2.96 -1.72
C HIS A 84 7.90 4.41 -1.47
N GLU A 85 8.67 5.01 -2.38
CA GLU A 85 9.02 6.44 -2.26
C GLU A 85 7.77 7.34 -2.42
N LEU A 86 6.88 7.00 -3.37
CA LEU A 86 5.61 7.70 -3.55
C LEU A 86 4.65 7.50 -2.38
N LEU A 87 4.62 6.31 -1.80
CA LEU A 87 3.77 6.01 -0.65
C LEU A 87 4.25 6.77 0.59
N VAL A 88 5.55 6.72 0.90
CA VAL A 88 6.03 7.19 2.21
C VAL A 88 6.30 8.70 2.26
N HIS A 89 7.01 9.25 1.26
CA HIS A 89 7.60 10.57 1.41
C HIS A 89 6.60 11.73 1.44
N PRO A 90 5.51 11.75 0.64
CA PRO A 90 4.54 12.83 0.69
C PRO A 90 3.97 13.06 2.10
N ALA A 91 3.47 12.03 2.77
CA ALA A 91 2.89 12.18 4.11
C ALA A 91 3.95 12.46 5.19
N MET A 92 5.13 11.83 5.09
CA MET A 92 6.22 12.05 6.06
C MET A 92 6.78 13.47 5.98
N ARG A 93 6.86 14.06 4.78
CA ARG A 93 7.38 15.43 4.59
C ARG A 93 6.37 16.49 5.01
N VAL A 94 5.07 16.24 4.90
CA VAL A 94 4.04 17.21 5.30
C VAL A 94 3.94 17.30 6.82
N HIS A 95 4.15 16.21 7.55
CA HIS A 95 4.15 16.26 9.02
C HIS A 95 5.28 17.16 9.55
N PRO A 96 5.08 17.97 10.62
CA PRO A 96 6.12 18.90 11.11
C PRO A 96 7.29 18.23 11.86
N SER A 97 7.06 17.07 12.47
CA SER A 97 8.09 16.31 13.19
C SER A 97 7.65 14.86 13.42
N PRO A 98 7.71 13.98 12.40
CA PRO A 98 7.22 12.61 12.51
C PRO A 98 8.15 11.79 13.42
N LYS A 99 7.64 11.33 14.57
CA LYS A 99 8.41 10.56 15.56
C LYS A 99 7.85 9.15 15.73
N ARG A 100 6.52 9.00 15.78
CA ARG A 100 5.84 7.71 15.94
C ARG A 100 5.01 7.39 14.71
N VAL A 101 5.39 6.33 14.01
CA VAL A 101 4.78 5.93 12.74
C VAL A 101 4.08 4.59 12.89
N LEU A 102 2.82 4.53 12.45
CA LEU A 102 2.09 3.27 12.28
C LEU A 102 2.17 2.85 10.81
N ILE A 103 2.53 1.60 10.57
CA ILE A 103 2.47 0.99 9.23
C ILE A 103 1.48 -0.17 9.30
N CYS A 104 0.43 -0.10 8.49
CA CYS A 104 -0.60 -1.11 8.32
C CYS A 104 -0.30 -1.89 7.05
N GLY A 105 0.09 -3.16 7.20
CA GLY A 105 0.71 -3.94 6.12
C GLY A 105 2.21 -3.69 6.06
N VAL A 106 3.01 -4.68 6.45
CA VAL A 106 4.47 -4.59 6.45
C VAL A 106 5.02 -5.24 5.19
N GLY A 107 4.49 -6.40 4.83
CA GLY A 107 4.89 -7.19 3.66
C GLY A 107 6.41 -7.35 3.59
N GLU A 108 7.01 -6.74 2.59
CA GLU A 108 8.46 -6.77 2.35
C GLU A 108 9.29 -5.90 3.30
N GLY A 109 8.65 -5.00 4.06
CA GLY A 109 9.30 -4.03 4.94
C GLY A 109 9.96 -2.86 4.20
N LYS A 110 9.57 -2.61 2.96
CA LYS A 110 10.11 -1.49 2.15
C LYS A 110 9.53 -0.15 2.61
N SER A 111 8.26 -0.11 3.01
CA SER A 111 7.68 1.04 3.72
C SER A 111 8.43 1.35 5.03
N VAL A 112 8.86 0.33 5.77
CA VAL A 112 9.75 0.51 6.94
C VAL A 112 11.09 1.12 6.53
N ARG A 113 11.71 0.60 5.46
CA ARG A 113 12.97 1.15 4.91
C ARG A 113 12.86 2.65 4.63
N GLU A 114 11.80 3.08 3.95
CA GLU A 114 11.61 4.49 3.60
C GLU A 114 11.33 5.38 4.81
N VAL A 115 10.51 4.91 5.76
CA VAL A 115 10.22 5.64 7.00
C VAL A 115 11.49 5.86 7.82
N LEU A 116 12.36 4.86 7.92
CA LEU A 116 13.57 4.94 8.74
C LEU A 116 14.64 5.89 8.16
N LYS A 117 14.49 6.38 6.92
CA LYS A 117 15.32 7.45 6.37
C LYS A 117 15.11 8.80 7.08
N TYR A 118 14.03 8.97 7.84
CA TYR A 118 13.76 10.18 8.63
C TYR A 118 14.40 10.09 10.02
N PRO A 119 15.40 10.94 10.36
CA PRO A 119 16.10 10.87 11.66
C PRO A 119 15.22 11.29 12.86
N THR A 120 14.09 11.97 12.59
CA THR A 120 13.10 12.32 13.61
C THR A 120 12.36 11.10 14.14
N VAL A 121 12.24 10.03 13.35
CA VAL A 121 11.52 8.80 13.72
C VAL A 121 12.20 8.13 14.93
N LYS A 122 11.39 7.88 15.96
CA LYS A 122 11.77 7.25 17.22
C LYS A 122 11.13 5.88 17.40
N GLU A 123 9.94 5.67 16.84
CA GLU A 123 9.23 4.40 16.89
C GLU A 123 8.48 4.17 15.57
N VAL A 124 8.55 2.94 15.07
CA VAL A 124 7.73 2.43 13.98
C VAL A 124 7.01 1.19 14.51
N ILE A 125 5.68 1.21 14.49
CA ILE A 125 4.88 0.01 14.77
C ILE A 125 4.39 -0.50 13.43
N GLY A 126 4.94 -1.63 12.98
CA GLY A 126 4.50 -2.33 11.78
C GLY A 126 3.52 -3.43 12.15
N VAL A 127 2.32 -3.40 11.60
CA VAL A 127 1.28 -4.39 11.87
C VAL A 127 1.01 -5.15 10.58
N ASP A 128 1.20 -6.46 10.63
CA ASP A 128 0.94 -7.35 9.49
C ASP A 128 0.26 -8.61 9.99
N ILE A 129 -0.75 -9.10 9.28
CA ILE A 129 -1.45 -10.31 9.71
C ILE A 129 -0.61 -11.56 9.40
N ASP A 130 0.22 -11.51 8.34
CA ASP A 130 0.88 -12.67 7.77
C ASP A 130 2.39 -12.62 8.03
N LYS A 131 2.78 -13.19 9.17
CA LYS A 131 4.20 -13.33 9.53
C LYS A 131 5.03 -14.12 8.50
N GLU A 132 4.38 -14.99 7.71
CA GLU A 132 5.07 -15.83 6.73
C GLU A 132 5.43 -15.03 5.49
N VAL A 133 4.58 -14.10 5.04
CA VAL A 133 4.93 -13.11 4.01
C VAL A 133 6.18 -12.34 4.42
N VAL A 134 6.19 -11.77 5.64
CA VAL A 134 7.33 -10.96 6.11
C VAL A 134 8.60 -11.81 6.13
N ALA A 135 8.55 -13.01 6.71
CA ALA A 135 9.71 -13.90 6.82
C ALA A 135 10.26 -14.33 5.45
N LEU A 136 9.39 -14.70 4.51
CA LEU A 136 9.78 -15.12 3.16
C LEU A 136 10.35 -13.95 2.36
N CYS A 137 9.76 -12.75 2.47
CA CYS A 137 10.28 -11.56 1.81
C CYS A 137 11.68 -11.20 2.32
N GLN A 138 11.91 -11.22 3.64
CA GLN A 138 13.26 -11.00 4.19
C GLN A 138 14.28 -12.00 3.68
N LYS A 139 13.88 -13.26 3.53
CA LYS A 139 14.76 -14.34 3.08
C LYS A 139 15.07 -14.26 1.60
N HIS A 140 14.12 -13.87 0.77
CA HIS A 140 14.22 -14.02 -0.69
C HIS A 140 14.32 -12.70 -1.48
N LEU A 141 13.72 -11.60 -1.00
CA LEU A 141 13.60 -10.30 -1.67
C LEU A 141 14.55 -9.21 -1.13
N GLY A 142 15.52 -9.65 -0.32
CA GLY A 142 16.53 -8.79 0.28
C GLY A 142 16.11 -8.27 1.65
N LYS A 143 17.10 -8.15 2.54
CA LYS A 143 16.87 -7.73 3.91
C LYS A 143 16.46 -6.26 3.97
N THR A 144 15.36 -5.98 4.65
CA THR A 144 14.93 -4.61 5.01
C THR A 144 15.18 -4.36 6.50
N PRO A 145 15.21 -3.10 6.96
CA PRO A 145 15.57 -2.76 8.34
C PRO A 145 14.44 -3.03 9.35
N ILE A 146 13.68 -4.12 9.20
CA ILE A 146 12.61 -4.50 10.14
C ILE A 146 13.15 -4.89 11.52
N ASP A 147 14.44 -5.25 11.62
CA ASP A 147 15.15 -5.54 12.87
C ASP A 147 15.74 -4.26 13.53
N ASP A 148 15.53 -3.07 12.97
CA ASP A 148 16.00 -1.81 13.58
C ASP A 148 15.36 -1.64 14.97
N LYS A 149 16.14 -1.19 15.96
CA LYS A 149 15.69 -1.01 17.35
C LYS A 149 14.48 -0.07 17.51
N ARG A 150 14.19 0.76 16.50
CA ARG A 150 13.02 1.65 16.45
C ARG A 150 11.75 0.92 15.99
N VAL A 151 11.89 -0.27 15.39
CA VAL A 151 10.79 -1.02 14.78
C VAL A 151 10.26 -2.05 15.77
N ARG A 152 8.93 -2.08 15.91
CA ARG A 152 8.19 -3.13 16.61
C ARG A 152 7.19 -3.74 15.64
N LEU A 153 7.42 -4.99 15.26
CA LEU A 153 6.47 -5.75 14.47
C LEU A 153 5.38 -6.37 15.36
N VAL A 154 4.14 -6.32 14.90
CA VAL A 154 3.00 -6.94 15.55
C VAL A 154 2.25 -7.79 14.53
N TYR A 155 2.20 -9.09 14.78
CA TYR A 155 1.57 -10.04 13.86
C TYR A 155 0.10 -10.27 14.22
N GLN A 156 -0.80 -9.44 13.67
CA GLN A 156 -2.24 -9.47 13.92
C GLN A 156 -3.01 -8.71 12.84
N ASP A 157 -4.34 -8.88 12.82
CA ASP A 157 -5.22 -8.05 11.98
C ASP A 157 -5.10 -6.56 12.36
N VAL A 158 -4.92 -5.71 11.35
CA VAL A 158 -4.70 -4.27 11.54
C VAL A 158 -5.94 -3.60 12.14
N ALA A 159 -7.14 -3.97 11.72
CA ALA A 159 -8.36 -3.38 12.26
C ALA A 159 -8.55 -3.76 13.73
N GLU A 160 -8.22 -5.00 14.11
CA GLU A 160 -8.20 -5.44 15.51
C GLU A 160 -7.17 -4.65 16.32
N PHE A 161 -5.95 -4.46 15.80
CA PHE A 161 -4.94 -3.63 16.46
C PHE A 161 -5.46 -2.22 16.75
N ILE A 162 -5.94 -1.53 15.72
CA ILE A 162 -6.38 -0.13 15.83
C ILE A 162 -7.59 -0.01 16.76
N LYS A 163 -8.54 -0.96 16.69
CA LYS A 163 -9.68 -1.03 17.61
C LYS A 163 -9.23 -1.14 19.08
N ASN A 164 -8.22 -1.96 19.35
CA ASN A 164 -7.75 -2.24 20.71
C ASN A 164 -6.64 -1.28 21.18
N TYR A 165 -6.07 -0.47 20.30
CA TYR A 165 -4.98 0.44 20.64
C TYR A 165 -5.41 1.49 21.67
N ARG A 166 -4.62 1.66 22.73
CA ARG A 166 -4.82 2.64 23.82
C ARG A 166 -3.53 3.38 24.21
N GLY A 167 -2.48 3.26 23.40
CA GLY A 167 -1.20 3.88 23.66
C GLY A 167 -1.14 5.35 23.22
N GLU A 168 0.07 5.90 23.22
CA GLU A 168 0.35 7.25 22.73
C GLU A 168 -0.16 7.45 21.28
N PRO A 169 -0.55 8.67 20.87
CA PRO A 169 -1.02 8.90 19.50
C PRO A 169 0.11 8.76 18.45
N PHE A 170 -0.26 8.33 17.24
CA PHE A 170 0.67 8.28 16.10
C PHE A 170 0.75 9.62 15.37
N ASP A 171 1.95 9.99 14.94
CA ASP A 171 2.20 11.20 14.14
C ASP A 171 1.89 10.95 12.65
N VAL A 172 2.23 9.75 12.17
CA VAL A 172 2.00 9.35 10.78
C VAL A 172 1.42 7.94 10.75
N ALA A 173 0.43 7.70 9.89
CA ALA A 173 -0.02 6.36 9.56
C ALA A 173 0.14 6.08 8.06
N ILE A 174 0.63 4.90 7.73
CA ILE A 174 0.82 4.41 6.37
C ILE A 174 -0.04 3.18 6.20
N VAL A 175 -1.01 3.24 5.28
CA VAL A 175 -1.92 2.15 4.97
C VAL A 175 -1.52 1.51 3.65
N ASP A 176 -0.79 0.42 3.75
CA ASP A 176 -0.11 -0.32 2.69
C ASP A 176 -0.59 -1.77 2.67
N VAL A 177 -1.89 -1.95 2.43
CA VAL A 177 -2.54 -3.26 2.41
C VAL A 177 -3.06 -3.56 1.00
N THR A 178 -3.23 -4.85 0.70
CA THR A 178 -3.70 -5.31 -0.61
C THR A 178 -5.16 -4.90 -0.90
N ASP A 179 -5.52 -4.96 -2.18
CA ASP A 179 -6.84 -4.53 -2.69
C ASP A 179 -7.94 -5.59 -2.50
N ASP A 180 -7.68 -6.62 -1.69
CA ASP A 180 -8.55 -7.79 -1.60
C ASP A 180 -9.73 -7.59 -0.62
N LEU A 181 -10.93 -7.45 -1.18
CA LEU A 181 -12.21 -7.40 -0.46
C LEU A 181 -12.61 -8.73 0.17
N ASP A 182 -12.11 -9.84 -0.34
CA ASP A 182 -12.43 -11.19 0.11
C ASP A 182 -11.36 -11.77 1.04
N GLY A 183 -10.21 -11.11 1.13
CA GLY A 183 -9.04 -11.53 1.89
C GLY A 183 -8.79 -10.70 3.14
N PRO A 184 -7.55 -10.74 3.66
CA PRO A 184 -7.21 -10.17 4.96
C PRO A 184 -7.36 -8.64 5.04
N ALA A 185 -7.36 -7.93 3.91
CA ALA A 185 -7.41 -6.47 3.86
C ALA A 185 -8.85 -5.91 3.91
N ARG A 186 -9.89 -6.74 3.85
CA ARG A 186 -11.30 -6.30 3.78
C ARG A 186 -11.69 -5.26 4.83
N SER A 187 -11.21 -5.41 6.06
CA SER A 187 -11.57 -4.54 7.18
C SER A 187 -11.03 -3.11 7.02
N VAL A 188 -9.91 -2.95 6.31
CA VAL A 188 -9.25 -1.66 6.05
C VAL A 188 -10.04 -0.79 5.08
N HIS A 189 -10.88 -1.40 4.24
CA HIS A 189 -11.69 -0.71 3.23
C HIS A 189 -13.05 -0.21 3.77
N GLN A 190 -13.22 -0.15 5.09
CA GLN A 190 -14.46 0.23 5.77
C GLN A 190 -14.33 1.58 6.49
N LEU A 191 -15.40 2.37 6.50
CA LEU A 191 -15.43 3.68 7.17
C LEU A 191 -15.04 3.61 8.65
N ASP A 192 -15.50 2.58 9.37
CA ASP A 192 -15.23 2.45 10.81
C ASP A 192 -13.74 2.23 11.13
N PHE A 193 -12.99 1.62 10.20
CA PHE A 193 -11.54 1.51 10.31
C PHE A 193 -10.90 2.91 10.37
N TYR A 194 -11.25 3.80 9.44
CA TYR A 194 -10.67 5.13 9.35
C TYR A 194 -11.14 6.05 10.48
N LYS A 195 -12.41 5.95 10.92
CA LYS A 195 -12.88 6.65 12.13
C LYS A 195 -12.05 6.26 13.34
N ARG A 196 -11.79 4.96 13.51
CA ARG A 196 -10.99 4.47 14.62
C ARG A 196 -9.50 4.84 14.49
N LEU A 197 -8.96 4.81 13.28
CA LEU A 197 -7.62 5.31 12.99
C LEU A 197 -7.50 6.80 13.38
N TYR A 198 -8.48 7.62 13.01
CA TYR A 198 -8.52 9.04 13.37
C TYR A 198 -8.41 9.29 14.88
N GLU A 199 -9.06 8.45 15.70
CA GLU A 199 -9.01 8.56 17.17
C GLU A 199 -7.62 8.32 17.76
N ILE A 200 -6.81 7.45 17.16
CA ILE A 200 -5.47 7.08 17.65
C ILE A 200 -4.35 7.94 17.06
N LEU A 201 -4.69 8.92 16.23
CA LEU A 201 -3.77 9.86 15.61
C LEU A 201 -3.61 11.14 16.41
N GLY A 202 -2.39 11.70 16.42
CA GLY A 202 -2.10 13.02 16.98
C GLY A 202 -2.83 14.15 16.25
N GLU A 203 -2.90 15.33 16.86
CA GLU A 203 -3.69 16.46 16.33
C GLU A 203 -3.24 16.94 14.95
N LYS A 204 -1.94 16.81 14.63
CA LYS A 204 -1.35 17.22 13.36
C LYS A 204 -0.97 16.03 12.48
N ALA A 205 -1.57 14.87 12.72
CA ALA A 205 -1.17 13.66 12.04
C ALA A 205 -1.40 13.72 10.54
N THR A 206 -0.53 13.03 9.80
CA THR A 206 -0.69 12.75 8.37
C THR A 206 -0.97 11.26 8.19
N VAL A 207 -1.79 10.95 7.20
CA VAL A 207 -2.08 9.57 6.79
C VAL A 207 -1.80 9.47 5.31
N VAL A 208 -1.16 8.38 4.90
CA VAL A 208 -1.13 7.98 3.50
C VAL A 208 -1.81 6.63 3.33
N VAL A 209 -2.56 6.52 2.25
CA VAL A 209 -3.25 5.28 1.86
C VAL A 209 -2.94 5.00 0.40
N GLN A 210 -2.49 3.79 0.08
CA GLN A 210 -2.45 3.32 -1.30
C GLN A 210 -3.89 3.23 -1.85
N GLY A 211 -4.11 3.75 -3.04
CA GLY A 211 -5.44 4.02 -3.59
C GLY A 211 -5.87 3.08 -4.71
N THR A 212 -5.13 1.99 -4.96
CA THR A 212 -5.32 1.07 -6.08
C THR A 212 -5.07 1.72 -7.45
N SER A 213 -5.35 1.00 -8.54
CA SER A 213 -5.37 1.53 -9.91
C SER A 213 -6.34 2.72 -10.09
N ALA A 214 -5.89 3.76 -10.79
CA ALA A 214 -6.71 4.91 -11.19
C ALA A 214 -7.89 4.54 -12.10
N PHE A 215 -7.80 3.38 -12.73
CA PHE A 215 -8.80 2.83 -13.65
C PHE A 215 -9.54 1.63 -13.06
N SER A 216 -9.25 1.25 -11.81
CA SER A 216 -9.98 0.20 -11.09
C SER A 216 -11.49 0.48 -11.16
N LYS A 217 -12.23 -0.51 -11.65
CA LYS A 217 -13.69 -0.54 -11.64
C LYS A 217 -14.24 -1.38 -10.49
N VAL A 218 -13.37 -1.87 -9.60
CA VAL A 218 -13.79 -2.74 -8.51
C VAL A 218 -14.62 -1.93 -7.53
N LYS A 219 -15.92 -2.28 -7.45
CA LYS A 219 -16.86 -1.65 -6.52
C LYS A 219 -16.34 -1.85 -5.08
N ASN A 220 -16.40 -0.80 -4.26
CA ASN A 220 -16.07 -0.82 -2.83
C ASN A 220 -14.58 -1.01 -2.45
N VAL A 221 -13.64 -1.02 -3.40
CA VAL A 221 -12.18 -0.94 -3.12
C VAL A 221 -11.41 -0.05 -4.09
N GLY A 222 -12.08 0.55 -5.08
CA GLY A 222 -11.40 1.43 -6.04
C GLY A 222 -11.10 2.83 -5.47
N PHE A 223 -10.22 3.52 -6.20
CA PHE A 223 -9.84 4.92 -6.01
C PHE A 223 -10.96 5.85 -5.50
N CYS A 224 -12.13 5.89 -6.17
CA CYS A 224 -13.23 6.77 -5.75
C CYS A 224 -13.83 6.40 -4.38
N HIS A 225 -13.95 5.11 -4.08
CA HIS A 225 -14.53 4.64 -2.81
C HIS A 225 -13.62 4.97 -1.62
N ILE A 226 -12.31 4.74 -1.78
CA ILE A 226 -11.31 5.10 -0.76
C ILE A 226 -11.35 6.61 -0.52
N TYR A 227 -11.42 7.42 -1.58
CA TYR A 227 -11.52 8.86 -1.48
C TYR A 227 -12.76 9.33 -0.70
N GLU A 228 -13.94 8.75 -0.99
CA GLU A 228 -15.19 9.07 -0.30
C GLU A 228 -15.09 8.77 1.21
N ILE A 229 -14.59 7.59 1.57
CA ILE A 229 -14.39 7.22 2.98
C ILE A 229 -13.44 8.20 3.68
N LEU A 230 -12.30 8.51 3.06
CA LEU A 230 -11.33 9.41 3.65
C LEU A 230 -11.91 10.80 3.86
N LYS A 231 -12.72 11.30 2.92
CA LYS A 231 -13.38 12.62 3.03
C LYS A 231 -14.44 12.69 4.13
N GLU A 232 -15.04 11.57 4.51
CA GLU A 232 -15.95 11.52 5.66
C GLU A 232 -15.22 11.66 7.00
N VAL A 233 -13.93 11.31 7.04
CA VAL A 233 -13.15 11.23 8.29
C VAL A 233 -12.16 12.38 8.45
N PHE A 234 -11.47 12.77 7.36
CA PHE A 234 -10.37 13.72 7.40
C PHE A 234 -10.77 15.07 6.78
N PRO A 235 -10.43 16.21 7.42
CA PRO A 235 -10.73 17.54 6.89
C PRO A 235 -10.09 17.85 5.53
N PHE A 236 -8.91 17.29 5.25
CA PHE A 236 -8.22 17.47 3.98
C PHE A 236 -7.77 16.10 3.46
N VAL A 237 -8.16 15.78 2.23
CA VAL A 237 -7.77 14.56 1.52
C VAL A 237 -7.31 14.98 0.13
N ILE A 238 -6.05 14.69 -0.18
CA ILE A 238 -5.44 15.08 -1.44
C ILE A 238 -5.04 13.81 -2.20
N PRO A 239 -5.68 13.52 -3.33
CA PRO A 239 -5.32 12.40 -4.18
C PRO A 239 -4.07 12.73 -5.02
N TYR A 240 -3.26 11.73 -5.27
CA TYR A 240 -2.15 11.81 -6.23
C TYR A 240 -1.94 10.46 -6.91
N ALA A 241 -1.21 10.47 -8.01
CA ALA A 241 -1.01 9.27 -8.80
C ALA A 241 0.30 9.30 -9.56
N ASP A 242 0.84 8.11 -9.84
CA ASP A 242 1.97 7.94 -10.74
C ASP A 242 2.02 6.57 -11.37
N TYR A 243 2.81 6.44 -12.43
CA TYR A 243 2.93 5.19 -13.17
C TYR A 243 3.88 4.22 -12.49
N ILE A 244 3.41 3.00 -12.21
CA ILE A 244 4.22 1.89 -11.70
C ILE A 244 4.48 0.92 -12.86
N PRO A 245 5.71 0.83 -13.40
CA PRO A 245 6.00 0.09 -14.62
C PRO A 245 5.60 -1.39 -14.59
N SER A 246 5.93 -2.11 -13.52
CA SER A 246 5.64 -3.54 -13.39
C SER A 246 4.15 -3.84 -13.25
N PHE A 247 3.39 -2.91 -12.66
CA PHE A 247 1.93 -2.97 -12.63
C PHE A 247 1.32 -2.55 -13.95
N SER A 248 2.10 -1.97 -14.86
CA SER A 248 1.62 -1.45 -16.14
C SER A 248 0.42 -0.49 -15.99
N ASP A 249 0.36 0.24 -14.88
CA ASP A 249 -0.81 1.03 -14.52
C ASP A 249 -0.44 2.34 -13.82
N LEU A 250 -1.36 3.31 -13.92
CA LEU A 250 -1.34 4.53 -13.12
C LEU A 250 -1.88 4.20 -11.73
N TRP A 251 -0.98 4.06 -10.77
CA TRP A 251 -1.31 3.77 -9.38
C TRP A 251 -1.65 5.05 -8.63
N THR A 252 -2.61 4.97 -7.72
CA THR A 252 -3.10 6.13 -6.97
C THR A 252 -2.80 6.01 -5.50
N PHE A 253 -2.81 7.16 -4.83
CA PHE A 253 -2.55 7.29 -3.41
C PHE A 253 -3.32 8.51 -2.88
N PHE A 254 -3.45 8.58 -1.56
CA PHE A 254 -4.08 9.70 -0.87
C PHE A 254 -3.24 10.16 0.29
N VAL A 255 -2.99 11.47 0.40
CA VAL A 255 -2.58 12.09 1.67
C VAL A 255 -3.82 12.63 2.36
N ALA A 256 -4.09 12.16 3.57
CA ALA A 256 -5.16 12.69 4.43
C ALA A 256 -4.55 13.40 5.65
N LEU A 257 -5.06 14.58 5.98
CA LEU A 257 -4.52 15.45 7.04
C LEU A 257 -5.56 15.69 8.12
N LYS A 258 -5.16 15.53 9.39
CA LYS A 258 -6.04 15.77 10.55
C LYS A 258 -6.07 17.23 10.98
N GLY A 259 -4.90 17.82 11.26
CA GLY A 259 -4.79 19.22 11.71
C GLY A 259 -3.83 20.09 10.90
N ILE A 260 -3.29 19.55 9.80
CA ILE A 260 -2.48 20.28 8.82
C ILE A 260 -3.40 20.70 7.66
N LYS A 261 -3.17 21.88 7.09
CA LYS A 261 -4.08 22.52 6.11
C LYS A 261 -3.49 22.65 4.69
N ASP A 262 -2.26 22.18 4.50
CA ASP A 262 -1.52 22.27 3.24
C ASP A 262 -0.60 21.05 3.07
N LEU A 263 -0.13 20.86 1.83
CA LEU A 263 0.89 19.87 1.50
C LEU A 263 2.30 20.46 1.50
N THR A 264 2.53 21.61 2.13
CA THR A 264 3.84 22.24 2.13
C THR A 264 4.84 21.30 2.82
N PRO A 265 5.90 20.85 2.12
CA PRO A 265 6.92 20.00 2.73
C PRO A 265 7.65 20.76 3.85
N ARG A 266 7.83 20.10 4.98
CA ARG A 266 8.49 20.62 6.19
C ARG A 266 9.84 19.96 6.48
N HIS A 267 10.19 18.96 5.67
CA HIS A 267 11.44 18.21 5.76
C HIS A 267 12.13 18.18 4.40
N GLU A 268 13.46 18.22 4.44
CA GLU A 268 14.29 17.90 3.28
C GLU A 268 13.97 16.48 2.79
N ILE A 269 14.08 16.29 1.49
CA ILE A 269 13.99 14.95 0.90
C ILE A 269 15.17 14.13 1.42
N PRO A 270 14.92 12.89 1.92
CA PRO A 270 16.01 11.99 2.28
C PRO A 270 17.04 11.86 1.16
N ARG A 271 18.30 11.63 1.55
CA ARG A 271 19.35 11.35 0.57
C ARG A 271 19.13 9.95 -0.02
N ASP A 272 19.60 9.74 -1.24
CA ASP A 272 19.59 8.44 -1.94
C ASP A 272 18.20 7.92 -2.35
N LEU A 273 17.26 8.82 -2.59
CA LEU A 273 16.02 8.49 -3.32
C LEU A 273 16.32 8.29 -4.80
N LYS A 274 15.61 7.35 -5.42
CA LYS A 274 15.79 6.99 -6.84
C LYS A 274 14.70 7.57 -7.74
N TYR A 275 13.55 7.93 -7.18
CA TYR A 275 12.38 8.39 -7.93
C TYR A 275 11.84 9.74 -7.44
N TYR A 276 11.71 9.88 -6.13
CA TYR A 276 11.03 11.02 -5.53
C TYR A 276 12.00 12.18 -5.30
N ASP A 277 11.73 13.29 -5.96
CA ASP A 277 12.40 14.59 -5.77
C ASP A 277 11.34 15.71 -5.65
N GLU A 278 11.77 16.98 -5.64
CA GLU A 278 10.84 18.10 -5.53
C GLU A 278 9.92 18.24 -6.75
N TYR A 279 10.43 17.95 -7.95
CA TYR A 279 9.65 18.02 -9.19
C TYR A 279 8.59 16.91 -9.24
N THR A 280 8.97 15.69 -8.86
CA THR A 280 8.03 14.58 -8.69
C THR A 280 6.99 14.94 -7.65
N ASN A 281 7.38 15.47 -6.49
CA ASN A 281 6.43 15.89 -5.45
C ASN A 281 5.39 16.89 -5.98
N GLU A 282 5.79 17.89 -6.76
CA GLU A 282 4.83 18.85 -7.34
C GLU A 282 3.94 18.20 -8.41
N ARG A 283 4.52 17.35 -9.28
CA ARG A 283 3.80 16.74 -10.40
C ARG A 283 2.70 15.78 -9.96
N ILE A 284 2.97 14.90 -8.99
CA ILE A 284 2.08 13.77 -8.66
C ILE A 284 0.68 14.21 -8.20
N PHE A 285 0.57 15.39 -7.59
CA PHE A 285 -0.72 15.95 -7.16
C PHE A 285 -1.53 16.59 -8.31
N THR A 286 -0.97 16.66 -9.51
CA THR A 286 -1.63 17.25 -10.68
C THR A 286 -2.33 16.17 -11.50
N LEU A 287 -3.51 15.74 -11.03
CA LEU A 287 -4.28 14.70 -11.69
C LEU A 287 -4.84 15.12 -13.07
N ALA A 288 -4.84 14.16 -14.00
CA ALA A 288 -5.49 14.31 -15.28
C ALA A 288 -6.99 14.65 -15.12
N LYS A 289 -7.54 15.44 -16.05
CA LYS A 289 -8.92 15.93 -16.01
C LYS A 289 -9.96 14.83 -15.75
N PRO A 290 -9.92 13.64 -16.41
CA PRO A 290 -10.90 12.60 -16.17
C PRO A 290 -10.88 12.04 -14.73
N LEU A 291 -9.71 12.01 -14.08
CA LEU A 291 -9.61 11.55 -12.69
C LEU A 291 -10.18 12.60 -11.72
N ARG A 292 -9.94 13.88 -11.97
CA ARG A 292 -10.54 14.97 -11.20
C ARG A 292 -12.06 14.98 -11.31
N GLU A 293 -12.58 14.81 -12.53
CA GLU A 293 -14.03 14.68 -12.78
C GLU A 293 -14.64 13.48 -12.04
N LYS A 294 -13.96 12.31 -12.04
CA LYS A 294 -14.40 11.12 -11.27
C LYS A 294 -14.49 11.38 -9.75
N LEU A 295 -13.61 12.23 -9.21
CA LEU A 295 -13.58 12.57 -7.78
C LEU A 295 -14.46 13.80 -7.43
N GLY A 296 -14.99 14.50 -8.44
CA GLY A 296 -15.75 15.73 -8.26
C GLY A 296 -14.91 16.90 -7.73
N VAL A 297 -13.65 17.02 -8.16
CA VAL A 297 -12.71 18.11 -7.81
C VAL A 297 -12.21 18.89 -9.01
#